data_AF-A0A5B9DNT4-F1
#
_entry.id   AF-A0A5B9DNT4-F1
#
_cell.length_a   1.000
_cell.length_b   1.000
_cell.length_c   1.000
_cell.angle_alpha   90.00
_cell.angle_beta   90.00
_cell.angle_gamma   90.00
#
_symmetry.space_group_name_H-M   'P 1'
#
loop_
_entity.id
_entity.type
_entity.pdbx_description
1 polymer ?
#
loop_
_entity_poly.entity_id
_entity_poly.type
_entity_poly.pdbx_seq_one_letter_code
_entity_poly.pdbx_strand_id
1 'polypeptide(L)'
;MKLTWFGGTTIRIYIGGQIFVADPQLAPKGIDQAELVSGADRVLRLAGADETVVDMDPAEWRPRRIPRAIDEEGPPPPVHAYRIAPGAMLVDAVGEPPLVLLSAEAPSFGRWADGAVVVLLGVGEAMSALAEGLLDAARPKLIALAGEEIAIDYAVAALRENLGGAGLVSMEKGLALEV
;
A
#
# COMPACT_ATOMS: atom_id res chain seq x y z
N MET A 1 9.04 -2.09 7.63
CA MET A 1 8.57 -1.14 6.59
C MET A 1 8.20 0.23 7.18
N LYS A 2 8.27 1.34 6.41
CA LYS A 2 7.85 2.69 6.82
C LYS A 2 7.01 3.40 5.74
N LEU A 3 5.89 4.02 6.13
CA LEU A 3 4.91 4.64 5.23
C LEU A 3 4.68 6.10 5.61
N THR A 4 4.60 7.00 4.63
CA THR A 4 4.27 8.42 4.86
C THR A 4 3.31 8.90 3.78
N TRP A 5 2.06 9.16 4.15
CA TRP A 5 1.02 9.64 3.25
C TRP A 5 1.00 11.16 3.21
N PHE A 6 0.82 11.74 2.02
CA PHE A 6 0.83 13.20 1.82
C PHE A 6 -0.53 13.76 1.37
N GLY A 7 -1.45 12.90 0.93
CA GLY A 7 -2.77 13.28 0.42
C GLY A 7 -3.12 12.54 -0.86
N GLY A 8 -4.41 12.29 -1.10
CA GLY A 8 -4.87 11.52 -2.26
C GLY A 8 -4.17 10.16 -2.34
N THR A 9 -3.62 9.82 -3.51
CA THR A 9 -2.80 8.61 -3.70
C THR A 9 -1.31 8.84 -3.48
N THR A 10 -0.90 10.04 -3.09
CA THR A 10 0.52 10.39 -2.89
C THR A 10 1.03 9.83 -1.58
N ILE A 11 1.93 8.85 -1.67
CA ILE A 11 2.54 8.18 -0.52
C ILE A 11 4.01 7.85 -0.80
N ARG A 12 4.85 8.05 0.21
CA ARG A 12 6.24 7.60 0.22
C ARG A 12 6.36 6.32 1.04
N ILE A 13 7.05 5.33 0.50
CA ILE A 13 7.14 3.98 1.03
C ILE A 13 8.62 3.62 1.13
N TYR A 14 9.07 3.25 2.32
CA TYR A 14 10.37 2.62 2.53
C TYR A 14 10.16 1.15 2.89
N ILE A 15 10.61 0.26 2.01
CA ILE A 15 10.41 -1.18 2.14
C ILE A 15 11.60 -1.91 1.50
N GLY A 16 12.12 -2.96 2.14
CA GLY A 16 13.23 -3.74 1.59
C GLY A 16 14.50 -2.91 1.31
N GLY A 17 14.74 -1.85 2.07
CA GLY A 17 15.88 -0.94 1.87
C GLY A 17 15.72 0.08 0.74
N GLN A 18 14.59 0.09 0.03
CA GLN A 18 14.33 0.96 -1.11
C GLN A 18 13.20 1.96 -0.81
N ILE A 19 13.25 3.12 -1.48
CA ILE A 19 12.27 4.20 -1.38
C ILE A 19 11.45 4.26 -2.67
N PHE A 20 10.14 4.10 -2.52
CA PHE A 20 9.16 4.29 -3.57
C PHE A 20 8.30 5.52 -3.27
N VAL A 21 7.87 6.20 -4.32
CA VAL A 21 6.89 7.28 -4.22
C VAL A 21 5.77 7.04 -5.21
N ALA A 22 4.54 6.88 -4.72
CA ALA A 22 3.37 6.79 -5.56
C ALA A 22 2.82 8.19 -5.85
N ASP A 23 2.47 8.43 -7.12
CA ASP A 23 1.79 9.63 -7.62
C ASP A 23 2.33 10.98 -7.07
N PRO A 24 3.64 11.26 -7.12
CA PRO A 24 4.18 12.55 -6.66
C PRO A 24 3.61 13.73 -7.44
N GLN A 25 3.21 13.53 -8.71
CA GLN A 25 2.59 14.55 -9.53
C GLN A 25 1.22 15.01 -9.01
N LEU A 26 0.59 14.22 -8.14
CA LEU A 26 -0.70 14.50 -7.50
C LEU A 26 -0.54 15.04 -6.07
N ALA A 27 0.69 15.29 -5.62
CA ALA A 27 0.95 15.80 -4.28
C ALA A 27 0.14 17.07 -4.00
N PRO A 28 -0.51 17.22 -2.83
CA PRO A 28 -1.27 18.41 -2.50
C PRO A 28 -0.42 19.68 -2.51
N LYS A 29 -1.09 20.83 -2.65
CA LYS A 29 -0.44 22.14 -2.55
C LYS A 29 0.34 22.26 -1.23
N GLY A 30 1.58 22.73 -1.33
CA GLY A 30 2.48 22.88 -0.18
C GLY A 30 3.45 21.71 0.01
N ILE A 31 3.29 20.62 -0.74
CA ILE A 31 4.29 19.54 -0.82
C ILE A 31 5.13 19.75 -2.09
N ASP A 32 6.45 19.89 -1.93
CA ASP A 32 7.37 19.97 -3.06
C ASP A 32 7.58 18.57 -3.65
N GLN A 33 7.24 18.41 -4.93
CA GLN A 33 7.39 17.15 -5.65
C GLN A 33 8.86 16.74 -5.79
N ALA A 34 9.77 17.70 -5.97
CA ALA A 34 11.20 17.44 -6.11
C ALA A 34 11.80 16.93 -4.79
N GLU A 35 11.37 17.49 -3.65
CA GLU A 35 11.76 16.98 -2.33
C GLU A 35 11.18 15.59 -2.08
N LEU A 36 9.91 15.37 -2.47
CA LEU A 36 9.24 14.09 -2.25
C LEU A 36 9.93 12.94 -2.98
N VAL A 37 10.37 13.15 -4.23
CA VAL A 37 11.10 12.13 -5.03
C VAL A 37 12.60 12.12 -4.76
N SER A 38 13.11 13.03 -3.94
CA SER A 38 14.53 13.08 -3.59
C SER A 38 14.94 11.80 -2.85
N GLY A 39 15.90 11.08 -3.43
CA GLY A 39 16.34 9.77 -2.93
C GLY A 39 15.33 8.64 -3.14
N ALA A 40 14.29 8.82 -3.96
CA ALA A 40 13.44 7.72 -4.37
C ALA A 40 14.16 6.85 -5.40
N ASP A 41 14.18 5.54 -5.17
CA ASP A 41 14.68 4.56 -6.13
C ASP A 41 13.72 4.40 -7.31
N ARG A 42 12.40 4.55 -7.05
CA ARG A 42 11.38 4.44 -8.09
C ARG A 42 10.14 5.31 -7.79
N VAL A 43 9.60 5.91 -8.85
CA VAL A 43 8.30 6.57 -8.85
C VAL A 43 7.27 5.61 -9.47
N LEU A 44 6.13 5.45 -8.80
CA LEU A 44 5.03 4.57 -9.20
C LEU A 44 3.81 5.41 -9.57
N ARG A 45 3.01 4.98 -10.54
CA ARG A 45 1.68 5.60 -10.80
C ARG A 45 0.53 4.66 -10.44
N LEU A 46 -0.16 4.99 -9.35
CA LEU A 46 -1.35 4.25 -8.89
C LEU A 46 -2.60 4.76 -9.61
N ALA A 47 -2.80 6.07 -9.65
CA ALA A 47 -3.96 6.74 -10.25
C ALA A 47 -3.92 6.81 -11.80
N GLY A 48 -2.88 6.25 -12.44
CA GLY A 48 -2.70 6.31 -13.89
C GLY A 48 -1.97 5.10 -14.45
N ALA A 49 -1.75 5.11 -15.77
CA ALA A 49 -0.93 4.09 -16.43
C ALA A 49 0.55 4.27 -16.07
N ASP A 50 1.19 3.17 -15.71
CA ASP A 50 2.62 3.05 -15.47
C ASP A 50 3.12 1.87 -16.29
N GLU A 51 3.70 2.14 -17.46
CA GLU A 51 4.20 1.11 -18.37
C GLU A 51 5.36 0.30 -17.78
N THR A 52 5.97 0.79 -16.70
CA THR A 52 7.06 0.09 -16.01
C THR A 52 6.55 -0.95 -15.01
N VAL A 53 5.26 -0.91 -14.67
CA VAL A 53 4.63 -1.83 -13.72
C VAL A 53 3.86 -2.89 -14.51
N VAL A 54 4.17 -4.15 -14.22
CA VAL A 54 3.55 -5.29 -14.90
C VAL A 54 2.22 -5.62 -14.25
N ASP A 55 1.20 -5.93 -15.07
CA ASP A 55 -0.08 -6.46 -14.61
C ASP A 55 0.11 -7.88 -14.06
N MET A 56 -0.51 -8.17 -12.93
CA MET A 56 -0.42 -9.45 -12.22
C MET A 56 -1.79 -9.84 -11.70
N ASP A 57 -2.17 -11.11 -11.89
CA ASP A 57 -3.35 -11.66 -11.23
C ASP A 57 -3.04 -11.87 -9.73
N PRO A 58 -3.68 -11.12 -8.81
CA PRO A 58 -3.44 -11.28 -7.39
C PRO A 58 -3.90 -12.64 -6.85
N ALA A 59 -4.80 -13.37 -7.52
CA ALA A 59 -5.21 -14.70 -7.09
C ALA A 59 -4.10 -15.75 -7.27
N GLU A 60 -3.23 -15.56 -8.28
CA GLU A 60 -2.15 -16.49 -8.63
C GLU A 60 -0.81 -16.13 -7.96
N TRP A 61 -0.66 -14.90 -7.51
CA TRP A 61 0.59 -14.42 -6.91
C TRP A 61 0.93 -15.14 -5.60
N ARG A 62 2.24 -15.33 -5.36
CA ARG A 62 2.76 -15.92 -4.12
C ARG A 62 3.97 -15.14 -3.61
N PRO A 63 4.09 -14.93 -2.28
CA PRO A 63 5.25 -14.29 -1.68
C PRO A 63 6.55 -14.98 -2.07
N ARG A 64 7.57 -14.17 -2.35
CA ARG A 64 8.92 -14.68 -2.59
C ARG A 64 9.48 -15.27 -1.30
N ARG A 65 10.22 -16.37 -1.45
CA ARG A 65 10.88 -17.03 -0.31
C ARG A 65 12.02 -16.15 0.21
N ILE A 66 12.16 -16.09 1.52
CA ILE A 66 13.31 -15.48 2.18
C ILE A 66 14.54 -16.37 1.92
N PRO A 67 15.62 -15.85 1.29
CA PRO A 67 16.88 -16.55 1.14
C PRO A 67 17.44 -16.97 2.51
N ARG A 68 18.24 -18.04 2.54
CA ARG A 68 18.90 -18.43 3.79
C ARG A 68 20.11 -17.52 4.01
N ALA A 69 20.44 -17.24 5.27
CA ALA A 69 21.57 -16.38 5.64
C ALA A 69 22.93 -16.85 5.06
N ILE A 70 23.07 -18.14 4.76
CA ILE A 70 24.29 -18.70 4.12
C ILE A 70 24.41 -18.32 2.63
N ASP A 71 23.32 -17.84 2.03
CA ASP A 71 23.24 -17.44 0.62
C ASP A 71 23.33 -15.90 0.44
N GLU A 72 23.63 -15.14 1.51
CA GLU A 72 23.70 -13.65 1.53
C GLU A 72 24.92 -13.05 0.81
N GLU A 73 25.67 -13.83 0.03
CA GLU A 73 26.71 -13.30 -0.85
C GLU A 73 26.08 -12.71 -2.12
N GLY A 74 25.49 -11.51 -2.00
CA GLY A 74 24.89 -10.83 -3.14
C GLY A 74 24.29 -9.46 -2.82
N PRO A 75 23.93 -8.67 -3.85
CA PRO A 75 23.17 -7.44 -3.64
C PRO A 75 21.81 -7.76 -2.98
N PRO A 76 21.23 -6.80 -2.23
CA PRO A 76 19.91 -6.98 -1.63
C PRO A 76 18.87 -7.42 -2.66
N PRO A 77 17.94 -8.32 -2.31
CA PRO A 77 16.88 -8.74 -3.21
C PRO A 77 16.09 -7.52 -3.72
N PRO A 78 15.76 -7.45 -5.01
CA PRO A 78 15.01 -6.32 -5.56
C PRO A 78 13.60 -6.27 -4.95
N VAL A 79 13.07 -5.08 -4.74
CA VAL A 79 11.65 -4.87 -4.46
C VAL A 79 10.88 -4.83 -5.78
N HIS A 80 9.75 -5.54 -5.84
CA HIS A 80 8.90 -5.56 -7.02
C HIS A 80 7.61 -4.80 -6.76
N ALA A 81 7.06 -4.19 -7.82
CA ALA A 81 5.75 -3.56 -7.80
C ALA A 81 4.93 -4.12 -8.98
N TYR A 82 3.68 -4.48 -8.71
CA TYR A 82 2.75 -5.06 -9.67
C TYR A 82 1.42 -4.32 -9.63
N ARG A 83 0.81 -4.12 -10.79
CA ARG A 83 -0.58 -3.66 -10.86
C ARG A 83 -1.47 -4.88 -10.73
N ILE A 84 -2.36 -4.87 -9.75
CA ILE A 84 -3.23 -6.02 -9.44
C ILE A 84 -4.71 -5.74 -9.74
N ALA A 85 -5.06 -4.47 -9.92
CA ALA A 85 -6.33 -3.99 -10.45
C ALA A 85 -6.21 -2.48 -10.73
N PRO A 86 -7.18 -1.85 -11.42
CA PRO A 86 -7.28 -0.39 -11.49
C PRO A 86 -7.28 0.21 -10.07
N GLY A 87 -6.37 1.15 -9.79
CA GLY A 87 -6.24 1.74 -8.46
C GLY A 87 -5.72 0.78 -7.37
N ALA A 88 -5.14 -0.37 -7.74
CA ALA A 88 -4.59 -1.33 -6.80
C ALA A 88 -3.17 -1.77 -7.21
N MET A 89 -2.22 -1.66 -6.28
CA MET A 89 -0.82 -2.02 -6.51
C MET A 89 -0.29 -2.90 -5.38
N LEU A 90 0.39 -3.98 -5.74
CA LEU A 90 1.14 -4.85 -4.82
C LEU A 90 2.61 -4.48 -4.85
N VAL A 91 3.21 -4.21 -3.70
CA VAL A 91 4.66 -4.02 -3.51
C VAL A 91 5.19 -5.17 -2.67
N ASP A 92 6.14 -5.90 -3.23
CA ASP A 92 6.73 -7.11 -2.67
C ASP A 92 8.22 -6.91 -2.41
N ALA A 93 8.61 -7.00 -1.14
CA ALA A 93 9.99 -7.01 -0.69
C ALA A 93 10.24 -8.26 0.15
N VAL A 94 11.34 -8.94 -0.14
CA VAL A 94 11.72 -10.16 0.58
C VAL A 94 11.90 -9.87 2.07
N GLY A 95 11.26 -10.68 2.92
CA GLY A 95 11.34 -10.54 4.37
C GLY A 95 10.40 -9.49 4.97
N GLU A 96 9.72 -8.70 4.14
CA GLU A 96 8.67 -7.77 4.56
C GLU A 96 7.30 -8.36 4.22
N PRO A 97 6.25 -8.03 5.00
CA PRO A 97 4.88 -8.31 4.61
C PRO A 97 4.52 -7.66 3.27
N PRO A 98 3.74 -8.33 2.39
CA PRO A 98 3.28 -7.72 1.15
C PRO A 98 2.52 -6.43 1.44
N LEU A 99 2.85 -5.36 0.72
CA LEU A 99 2.16 -4.08 0.84
C LEU A 99 1.19 -3.92 -0.32
N VAL A 100 -0.06 -3.59 -0.03
CA VAL A 100 -1.07 -3.24 -1.03
C VAL A 100 -1.44 -1.78 -0.88
N LEU A 101 -1.32 -1.00 -1.95
CA LEU A 101 -1.94 0.31 -2.07
C LEU A 101 -3.28 0.15 -2.78
N LEU A 102 -4.36 0.62 -2.16
CA LEU A 102 -5.70 0.42 -2.68
C LEU A 102 -6.48 1.74 -2.65
N SER A 103 -6.83 2.25 -3.82
CA SER A 103 -7.59 3.50 -4.00
C SER A 103 -8.92 3.31 -4.75
N ALA A 104 -9.23 2.08 -5.11
CA ALA A 104 -10.43 1.65 -5.82
C ALA A 104 -10.74 0.20 -5.43
N GLU A 105 -11.77 -0.40 -6.03
CA GLU A 105 -12.30 -1.72 -5.66
C GLU A 105 -11.23 -2.79 -5.38
N ALA A 106 -11.41 -3.53 -4.29
CA ALA A 106 -10.53 -4.63 -3.90
C ALA A 106 -10.55 -5.73 -4.99
N PRO A 107 -9.39 -6.15 -5.52
CA PRO A 107 -9.36 -7.26 -6.46
C PRO A 107 -9.64 -8.59 -5.76
N SER A 108 -9.82 -9.65 -6.56
CA SER A 108 -9.89 -11.02 -6.05
C SER A 108 -8.52 -11.47 -5.52
N PHE A 109 -8.28 -11.28 -4.22
CA PHE A 109 -7.02 -11.62 -3.58
C PHE A 109 -6.79 -13.15 -3.49
N GLY A 110 -5.53 -13.55 -3.53
CA GLY A 110 -5.09 -14.87 -3.08
C GLY A 110 -4.88 -14.93 -1.56
N ARG A 111 -4.66 -16.14 -1.02
CA ARG A 111 -4.45 -16.37 0.44
C ARG A 111 -3.27 -15.61 1.05
N TRP A 112 -2.36 -15.08 0.24
CA TRP A 112 -1.25 -14.27 0.71
C TRP A 112 -1.70 -12.96 1.37
N ALA A 113 -2.90 -12.47 1.03
CA ALA A 113 -3.42 -11.21 1.52
C ALA A 113 -3.68 -11.23 3.03
N ASP A 114 -3.84 -12.41 3.64
CA ASP A 114 -4.01 -12.54 5.09
C ASP A 114 -2.80 -11.99 5.89
N GLY A 115 -1.61 -12.05 5.29
CA GLY A 115 -0.39 -11.49 5.88
C GLY A 115 -0.06 -10.08 5.42
N ALA A 116 -0.90 -9.45 4.60
CA ALA A 116 -0.58 -8.20 3.93
C ALA A 116 -0.84 -6.96 4.80
N VAL A 117 -0.05 -5.92 4.54
CA VAL A 117 -0.34 -4.54 4.96
C VAL A 117 -1.10 -3.88 3.84
N VAL A 118 -2.28 -3.33 4.12
CA VAL A 118 -3.10 -2.68 3.10
C VAL A 118 -3.27 -1.21 3.47
N VAL A 119 -2.91 -0.31 2.57
CA VAL A 119 -3.15 1.13 2.68
C VAL A 119 -4.38 1.48 1.86
N LEU A 120 -5.46 1.91 2.52
CA LEU A 120 -6.67 2.39 1.89
C LEU A 120 -6.56 3.90 1.64
N LEU A 121 -6.49 4.28 0.37
CA LEU A 121 -6.36 5.66 -0.10
C LEU A 121 -7.73 6.13 -0.59
N GLY A 122 -8.50 6.78 0.29
CA GLY A 122 -9.93 7.03 0.06
C GLY A 122 -10.38 8.43 0.47
N VAL A 123 -11.57 8.81 0.00
CA VAL A 123 -12.22 10.09 0.32
C VAL A 123 -13.67 9.86 0.71
N GLY A 124 -14.14 10.58 1.74
CA GLY A 124 -15.50 10.50 2.26
C GLY A 124 -15.99 9.06 2.49
N GLU A 125 -17.25 8.81 2.14
CA GLU A 125 -17.93 7.51 2.33
C GLU A 125 -17.36 6.39 1.45
N ALA A 126 -16.66 6.72 0.35
CA ALA A 126 -16.06 5.72 -0.52
C ALA A 126 -14.95 4.91 0.20
N MET A 127 -14.34 5.48 1.25
CA MET A 127 -13.36 4.76 2.06
C MET A 127 -14.01 3.61 2.85
N SER A 128 -15.24 3.78 3.34
CA SER A 128 -15.97 2.71 4.05
C SER A 128 -16.27 1.55 3.11
N ALA A 129 -16.85 1.83 1.95
CA ALA A 129 -17.15 0.80 0.94
C ALA A 129 -15.88 0.05 0.51
N LEU A 130 -14.77 0.78 0.37
CA LEU A 130 -13.49 0.18 0.03
C LEU A 130 -12.99 -0.77 1.12
N ALA A 131 -13.13 -0.37 2.37
CA ALA A 131 -12.67 -1.14 3.50
C ALA A 131 -13.53 -2.38 3.77
N GLU A 132 -14.85 -2.27 3.60
CA GLU A 132 -15.77 -3.42 3.66
C GLU A 132 -15.45 -4.43 2.56
N GLY A 133 -15.31 -3.97 1.31
CA GLY A 133 -14.94 -4.86 0.19
C GLY A 133 -13.58 -5.54 0.38
N LEU A 134 -12.62 -4.85 1.01
CA LEU A 134 -11.34 -5.45 1.38
C LEU A 134 -11.52 -6.60 2.38
N LEU A 135 -12.32 -6.41 3.44
CA LEU A 135 -12.52 -7.41 4.49
C LEU A 135 -13.38 -8.60 4.04
N ASP A 136 -14.24 -8.40 3.05
CA ASP A 136 -14.94 -9.50 2.37
C ASP A 136 -13.98 -10.35 1.52
N ALA A 137 -12.96 -9.71 0.94
CA ALA A 137 -12.01 -10.36 0.03
C ALA A 137 -10.78 -10.98 0.73
N ALA A 138 -10.34 -10.43 1.87
CA ALA A 138 -9.11 -10.82 2.55
C ALA A 138 -9.12 -10.52 4.07
N ARG A 139 -8.17 -11.09 4.82
CA ARG A 139 -7.98 -10.82 6.25
C ARG A 139 -6.59 -10.23 6.55
N PRO A 140 -6.30 -8.99 6.12
CA PRO A 140 -4.96 -8.42 6.22
C PRO A 140 -4.45 -8.32 7.66
N LYS A 141 -3.12 -8.32 7.85
CA LYS A 141 -2.52 -8.10 9.19
C LYS A 141 -2.75 -6.69 9.70
N LEU A 142 -2.80 -5.71 8.80
CA LEU A 142 -2.91 -4.28 9.10
C LEU A 142 -3.61 -3.56 7.97
N ILE A 143 -4.57 -2.70 8.33
CA ILE A 143 -5.21 -1.72 7.46
C ILE A 143 -4.79 -0.33 7.91
N ALA A 144 -4.13 0.42 7.03
CA ALA A 144 -3.77 1.81 7.23
C ALA A 144 -4.71 2.70 6.42
N LEU A 145 -5.46 3.58 7.10
CA LEU A 145 -6.41 4.50 6.50
C LEU A 145 -5.71 5.81 6.15
N ALA A 146 -5.59 6.10 4.86
CA ALA A 146 -4.97 7.29 4.30
C ALA A 146 -6.05 8.15 3.62
N GLY A 147 -6.69 9.01 4.40
CA GLY A 147 -7.80 9.86 3.97
C GLY A 147 -7.99 11.06 4.89
N GLU A 148 -8.84 12.00 4.49
CA GLU A 148 -9.22 13.10 5.39
C GLU A 148 -9.97 12.57 6.61
N GLU A 149 -9.99 13.36 7.69
CA GLU A 149 -10.63 13.02 8.98
C GLU A 149 -12.04 12.43 8.80
N ILE A 150 -12.88 13.08 7.98
CA ILE A 150 -14.24 12.60 7.72
C ILE A 150 -14.28 11.22 7.05
N ALA A 151 -13.34 10.91 6.16
CA ALA A 151 -13.26 9.62 5.48
C ALA A 151 -12.83 8.52 6.47
N ILE A 152 -11.87 8.86 7.34
CA ILE A 152 -11.38 7.98 8.40
C ILE A 152 -12.51 7.67 9.38
N ASP A 153 -13.28 8.66 9.82
CA ASP A 153 -14.40 8.46 10.74
C ASP A 153 -15.45 7.48 10.17
N TYR A 154 -15.83 7.68 8.90
CA TYR A 154 -16.73 6.75 8.21
C TYR A 154 -16.15 5.33 8.14
N ALA A 155 -14.87 5.20 7.78
CA ALA A 155 -14.23 3.89 7.65
C ALA A 155 -14.08 3.20 9.01
N VAL A 156 -13.66 3.90 10.06
CA VAL A 156 -13.55 3.36 11.41
C VAL A 156 -14.92 2.90 11.91
N ALA A 157 -15.97 3.69 11.71
CA ALA A 157 -17.33 3.32 12.10
C ALA A 157 -17.80 2.03 11.41
N ALA A 158 -17.51 1.86 10.12
CA ALA A 158 -17.86 0.68 9.34
C ALA A 158 -17.05 -0.57 9.76
N LEU A 159 -15.75 -0.40 10.05
CA LEU A 159 -14.84 -1.53 10.25
C LEU A 159 -14.79 -2.05 11.68
N ARG A 160 -15.10 -1.21 12.68
CA ARG A 160 -14.82 -1.50 14.11
C ARG A 160 -15.36 -2.86 14.59
N GLU A 161 -16.48 -3.33 14.03
CA GLU A 161 -17.13 -4.58 14.44
C GLU A 161 -16.63 -5.80 13.67
N ASN A 162 -15.93 -5.59 12.54
CA ASN A 162 -15.63 -6.63 11.55
C ASN A 162 -14.16 -6.76 11.16
N LEU A 163 -13.21 -6.16 11.90
CA LEU A 163 -11.77 -6.19 11.55
C LEU A 163 -11.16 -7.59 11.36
N GLY A 164 -11.80 -8.65 11.87
CA GLY A 164 -11.39 -10.02 11.55
C GLY A 164 -9.97 -10.38 12.01
N GLY A 165 -9.43 -9.64 12.98
CA GLY A 165 -8.05 -9.78 13.48
C GLY A 165 -7.04 -8.79 12.89
N ALA A 166 -7.43 -7.99 11.90
CA ALA A 166 -6.59 -6.93 11.34
C ALA A 166 -6.33 -5.82 12.36
N GLY A 167 -5.08 -5.35 12.43
CA GLY A 167 -4.80 -4.05 13.02
C GLY A 167 -5.43 -2.93 12.18
N LEU A 168 -5.85 -1.84 12.83
CA LEU A 168 -6.39 -0.66 12.15
C LEU A 168 -5.64 0.58 12.64
N VAL A 169 -5.17 1.42 11.71
CA VAL A 169 -4.46 2.66 12.02
C VAL A 169 -4.85 3.76 11.04
N SER A 170 -5.03 4.99 11.53
CA SER A 170 -5.16 6.18 10.70
C SER A 170 -3.78 6.78 10.39
N MET A 171 -3.55 7.15 9.15
CA MET A 171 -2.33 7.86 8.75
C MET A 171 -2.55 9.37 8.83
N GLU A 172 -1.68 10.08 9.55
CA GLU A 172 -1.63 11.53 9.51
C GLU A 172 -0.77 12.01 8.33
N LYS A 173 -1.20 13.11 7.68
CA LYS A 173 -0.47 13.68 6.55
C LYS A 173 0.93 14.11 6.96
N GLY A 174 1.94 13.64 6.21
CA GLY A 174 3.34 13.96 6.44
C GLY A 174 3.96 13.25 7.66
N LEU A 175 3.19 12.51 8.45
CA LEU A 175 3.70 11.73 9.57
C LEU A 175 4.06 10.33 9.09
N ALA A 176 5.19 9.82 9.58
CA ALA A 176 5.62 8.48 9.24
C ALA A 176 5.01 7.45 10.19
N LEU A 177 4.45 6.40 9.60
CA LEU A 177 3.99 5.18 10.24
C LEU A 177 5.04 4.09 10.04
N GLU A 178 5.45 3.43 11.13
CA GLU A 178 6.31 2.26 11.10
C GLU A 178 5.46 0.98 11.31
N VAL A 179 5.74 -0.07 10.53
CA VAL A 179 4.91 -1.28 10.40
C VAL A 179 5.74 -2.55 10.51
#